data_AF-A0A3S1AWE0-F1
#
_entry.id   AF-A0A3S1AWE0-F1
#
_cell.length_a   1.000
_cell.length_b   1.000
_cell.length_c   1.000
_cell.angle_alpha   90.00
_cell.angle_beta   90.00
_cell.angle_gamma   90.00
#
_symmetry.space_group_name_H-M   'P 1'
#
loop_
_entity.id
_entity.type
_entity.pdbx_description
1 polymer ?
#
loop_
_entity_poly.entity_id
_entity_poly.type
_entity_poly.pdbx_seq_one_letter_code
_entity_poly.pdbx_strand_id
1 'polypeptide(L)'
;MQDATDQKTNPGEGDDDAPMTLLAVGQGYWLYKGVDLLNDMLFGQGAYPFKVKCYVFKDVFELNKFGGGSISVPSLWRITPDIVDRLRDENLLIEIFSPDG
;
A
#
# COMPACT_ATOMS: atom_id res chain seq x y z
N MET A 1 -14.77 32.90 22.93
CA MET A 1 -14.75 32.94 21.46
C MET A 1 -13.35 32.53 21.04
N GLN A 2 -13.27 31.57 20.10
CA GLN A 2 -12.10 31.15 19.30
C GLN A 2 -10.91 30.53 20.06
N ASP A 3 -10.18 29.54 19.55
CA ASP A 3 -10.30 28.51 18.50
C ASP A 3 -8.88 27.92 18.51
N ALA A 4 -8.70 26.61 18.69
CA ALA A 4 -7.49 25.85 18.29
C ALA A 4 -7.50 24.48 18.98
N THR A 5 -8.38 23.58 18.54
CA THR A 5 -8.02 22.16 18.59
C THR A 5 -7.07 21.94 17.43
N ASP A 6 -5.77 22.08 17.68
CA ASP A 6 -4.73 21.53 16.81
C ASP A 6 -4.84 20.01 16.90
N GLN A 7 -5.78 19.45 16.13
CA GLN A 7 -5.87 18.03 15.93
C GLN A 7 -4.76 17.69 14.94
N LYS A 8 -3.55 17.52 15.48
CA LYS A 8 -2.41 16.89 14.82
C LYS A 8 -2.84 15.46 14.47
N THR A 9 -3.51 15.30 13.33
CA THR A 9 -3.77 14.00 12.73
C THR A 9 -2.41 13.37 12.45
N ASN A 10 -2.00 12.46 13.33
CA ASN A 10 -0.90 11.56 13.05
C ASN A 10 -1.25 10.82 11.75
N PRO A 11 -0.37 10.79 10.73
CA PRO A 11 -0.64 10.14 9.45
C PRO A 11 -0.67 8.60 9.51
N GLY A 12 -1.05 8.01 10.66
CA GLY A 12 -1.01 6.56 10.90
C GLY A 12 -2.29 5.93 11.45
N GLU A 13 -3.39 6.69 11.60
CA GLU A 13 -4.65 6.17 12.19
C GLU A 13 -5.84 6.38 11.25
N GLY A 14 -5.80 5.70 10.10
CA GLY A 14 -6.95 5.62 9.20
C GLY A 14 -7.10 4.29 8.47
N ASP A 15 -6.30 3.26 8.84
CA ASP A 15 -5.84 2.34 7.80
C ASP A 15 -5.70 0.84 8.18
N ASP A 16 -6.30 0.36 9.27
CA ASP A 16 -6.12 -1.04 9.70
C ASP A 16 -7.02 -2.08 9.02
N ASP A 17 -7.89 -1.70 8.07
CA ASP A 17 -8.94 -2.61 7.55
C ASP A 17 -8.70 -3.17 6.14
N ALA A 18 -7.59 -2.86 5.46
CA ALA A 18 -7.31 -3.56 4.21
C ALA A 18 -6.62 -4.89 4.48
N PRO A 19 -7.15 -6.00 3.94
CA PRO A 19 -6.55 -7.30 4.14
C PRO A 19 -5.26 -7.49 3.31
N MET A 20 -4.98 -6.57 2.38
CA MET A 20 -3.79 -6.59 1.53
C MET A 20 -3.10 -5.21 1.45
N THR A 21 -1.77 -5.24 1.48
CA THR A 21 -0.91 -4.06 1.37
C THR A 21 0.19 -4.28 0.34
N LEU A 22 0.31 -3.34 -0.60
CA LEU A 22 1.34 -3.21 -1.59
C LEU A 22 2.26 -2.02 -1.26
N LEU A 23 3.49 -2.10 -1.73
CA LEU A 23 4.48 -1.04 -1.72
C LEU A 23 4.82 -0.72 -3.17
N ALA A 24 4.63 0.52 -3.59
CA ALA A 24 5.17 1.03 -4.84
C ALA A 24 6.50 1.72 -4.55
N VAL A 25 7.56 1.32 -5.25
CA VAL A 25 8.89 1.93 -5.12
C VAL A 25 9.44 2.19 -6.52
N GLY A 26 9.63 3.46 -6.86
CA GLY A 26 9.99 3.86 -8.22
C GLY A 26 8.93 3.40 -9.24
N GLN A 27 9.27 2.43 -10.10
CA GLN A 27 8.35 1.86 -11.10
C GLN A 27 7.87 0.44 -10.77
N GLY A 28 8.27 -0.12 -9.62
CA GLY A 28 7.90 -1.47 -9.22
C GLY A 28 6.83 -1.48 -8.13
N TYR A 29 6.13 -2.62 -8.04
CA TYR A 29 5.15 -2.90 -7.01
C TYR A 29 5.50 -4.21 -6.31
N TRP A 30 5.38 -4.24 -4.99
CA TRP A 30 5.68 -5.41 -4.16
C TRP A 30 4.59 -5.65 -3.13
N LEU A 31 4.25 -6.91 -2.90
CA LEU A 31 3.30 -7.31 -1.86
C LEU A 31 3.99 -7.34 -0.51
N TYR A 32 3.48 -6.55 0.43
CA TYR A 32 3.97 -6.48 1.80
C TYR A 32 3.14 -7.30 2.79
N LYS A 33 1.82 -7.27 2.65
CA LYS A 33 0.88 -8.00 3.52
C LYS A 33 -0.26 -8.59 2.68
N GLY A 34 -0.78 -9.75 3.09
CA GLY A 34 -1.91 -10.40 2.43
C GLY A 34 -1.51 -11.41 1.37
N VAL A 35 -0.37 -12.09 1.54
CA VAL A 35 0.08 -13.16 0.62
C VAL A 35 -0.93 -14.29 0.46
N ASP A 36 -1.71 -14.58 1.51
CA ASP A 36 -2.78 -15.58 1.49
C ASP A 36 -3.90 -15.21 0.49
N LEU A 37 -4.09 -13.91 0.23
CA LEU A 37 -5.09 -13.37 -0.70
C LEU A 37 -4.50 -13.05 -2.08
N LEU A 38 -3.21 -13.33 -2.29
CA LEU A 38 -2.55 -13.04 -3.57
C LEU A 38 -3.21 -13.81 -4.72
N ASN A 39 -3.50 -15.10 -4.53
CA ASN A 39 -4.16 -15.91 -5.56
C ASN A 39 -5.57 -15.41 -5.87
N ASP A 40 -6.34 -15.07 -4.83
CA ASP A 40 -7.68 -14.51 -4.97
C ASP A 40 -7.67 -13.22 -5.79
N MET A 41 -6.69 -12.33 -5.56
CA MET A 41 -6.48 -11.12 -6.34
C MET A 41 -6.07 -11.42 -7.79
N LEU A 42 -5.12 -12.35 -8.01
CA LEU A 42 -4.59 -12.66 -9.34
C LEU A 42 -5.63 -13.30 -10.25
N PHE A 43 -6.42 -14.23 -9.71
CA PHE A 43 -7.41 -15.01 -10.48
C PHE A 43 -8.83 -14.46 -10.38
N GLY A 44 -9.07 -13.44 -9.54
CA GLY A 44 -10.39 -12.86 -9.30
C GLY A 44 -11.36 -13.86 -8.66
N GLN A 45 -10.90 -14.63 -7.68
CA GLN A 45 -11.67 -15.68 -7.02
C GLN A 45 -11.64 -15.52 -5.49
N GLY A 46 -12.42 -16.33 -4.77
CA GLY A 46 -12.40 -16.36 -3.31
C GLY A 46 -12.95 -15.07 -2.70
N ALA A 47 -12.14 -14.39 -1.89
CA ALA A 47 -12.53 -13.16 -1.19
C ALA A 47 -12.55 -11.90 -2.08
N TYR A 48 -12.17 -12.02 -3.35
CA TYR A 48 -12.14 -10.91 -4.31
C TYR A 48 -13.57 -10.48 -4.73
N PRO A 49 -13.86 -9.17 -4.89
CA PRO A 49 -12.97 -8.02 -4.75
C PRO A 49 -12.83 -7.50 -3.31
N PHE A 50 -11.62 -7.06 -2.93
CA PHE A 50 -11.34 -6.37 -1.68
C PHE A 50 -10.45 -5.16 -1.91
N LYS A 51 -10.51 -4.20 -0.98
CA LYS A 51 -9.66 -3.00 -1.03
C LYS A 51 -8.20 -3.36 -0.79
N VAL A 52 -7.32 -2.87 -1.66
CA VAL A 52 -5.87 -3.05 -1.59
C VAL A 52 -5.23 -1.69 -1.35
N LYS A 53 -4.34 -1.62 -0.37
CA LYS A 53 -3.63 -0.38 -0.08
C LYS A 53 -2.27 -0.38 -0.71
N CYS A 54 -1.90 0.69 -1.35
CA CYS A 54 -0.61 0.84 -2.00
C CYS A 54 0.11 2.04 -1.42
N TYR A 55 1.14 1.78 -0.61
CA TYR A 55 2.01 2.83 -0.12
C TYR A 55 3.02 3.19 -1.21
N VAL A 56 3.00 4.44 -1.66
CA VAL A 56 3.84 4.93 -2.74
C VAL A 56 5.06 5.64 -2.17
N PHE A 57 6.23 5.13 -2.53
CA PHE A 57 7.54 5.65 -2.17
C PHE A 57 8.29 6.02 -3.44
N LYS A 58 9.02 7.15 -3.40
CA LYS A 58 9.86 7.56 -4.53
C LYS A 58 10.99 6.58 -4.77
N ASP A 59 11.64 6.15 -3.70
CA ASP A 59 12.84 5.32 -3.73
C ASP A 59 12.90 4.35 -2.54
N VAL A 60 13.81 3.37 -2.63
CA VAL A 60 14.02 2.37 -1.56
C VAL A 60 14.47 3.00 -0.23
N PHE A 61 15.05 4.21 -0.27
CA PHE A 61 15.45 4.95 0.92
C PHE A 61 14.25 5.42 1.74
N GLU A 62 13.22 5.95 1.09
CA GLU A 62 11.97 6.33 1.76
C GLU A 62 11.25 5.12 2.33
N LEU A 63 11.20 4.03 1.59
CA LEU A 63 10.65 2.77 2.08
C LEU A 63 11.38 2.29 3.34
N ASN A 64 12.72 2.36 3.35
CA ASN A 64 13.51 1.98 4.53
C ASN A 64 13.25 2.92 5.71
N LYS A 65 13.10 4.24 5.47
CA LYS A 65 12.74 5.21 6.51
C LYS A 65 11.37 4.89 7.12
N PHE A 66 10.40 4.53 6.27
CA PHE A 66 9.05 4.11 6.69
C PHE A 66 9.07 2.79 7.48
N GLY A 67 9.79 1.79 6.97
CA GLY A 67 9.88 0.45 7.58
C GLY A 67 10.92 0.30 8.68
N GLY A 68 11.55 1.39 9.14
CA GLY A 68 12.62 1.34 10.15
C GLY A 68 13.82 0.47 9.75
N GLY A 69 14.12 0.35 8.45
CA GLY A 69 15.18 -0.48 7.89
C GLY A 69 14.88 -1.99 7.85
N SER A 70 13.66 -2.42 8.19
CA SER A 70 13.30 -3.84 8.27
C SER A 70 12.68 -4.40 6.97
N ILE A 71 12.29 -3.53 6.03
CA ILE A 71 11.60 -3.96 4.81
C ILE A 71 12.62 -4.30 3.73
N SER A 72 12.72 -5.60 3.41
CA SER A 72 13.58 -6.10 2.33
C SER A 72 12.76 -6.35 1.07
N VAL A 73 12.73 -5.37 0.16
CA VAL A 73 12.11 -5.46 -1.18
C VAL A 73 12.41 -6.77 -1.94
N PRO A 74 13.66 -7.28 -2.01
CA PRO A 74 13.94 -8.52 -2.74
C PRO A 74 13.31 -9.77 -2.11
N SER A 75 12.87 -9.71 -0.86
CA SER A 75 12.17 -10.81 -0.17
C SER A 75 10.65 -10.77 -0.38
N LEU A 76 10.12 -9.74 -1.06
CA LEU A 76 8.70 -9.54 -1.30
C LEU A 76 8.29 -10.05 -2.69
N TRP A 77 7.03 -10.45 -2.82
CA TRP A 77 6.47 -10.83 -4.11
C TRP A 77 6.32 -9.60 -5.00
N ARG A 78 6.96 -9.62 -6.16
CA ARG A 78 6.79 -8.57 -7.15
C ARG A 78 5.43 -8.72 -7.83
N ILE A 79 4.67 -7.63 -7.86
CA ILE A 79 3.38 -7.54 -8.53
C ILE A 79 3.59 -6.86 -9.89
N THR A 80 2.96 -7.39 -10.94
CA THR A 80 3.03 -6.77 -12.26
C THR A 80 2.21 -5.47 -12.27
N PRO A 81 2.66 -4.43 -12.99
CA PRO A 81 1.93 -3.17 -13.06
C PRO A 81 0.52 -3.33 -13.66
N ASP A 82 0.31 -4.34 -14.52
CA ASP A 82 -1.00 -4.67 -15.10
C ASP A 82 -2.06 -5.01 -14.04
N ILE A 83 -1.68 -5.76 -12.99
CA ILE A 83 -2.59 -6.07 -11.87
C ILE A 83 -2.94 -4.79 -11.11
N VAL A 84 -1.96 -3.91 -10.91
CA VAL A 84 -2.17 -2.65 -10.19
C VAL A 84 -3.06 -1.70 -10.98
N ASP A 85 -2.86 -1.64 -12.30
CA ASP A 85 -3.69 -0.85 -13.20
C ASP A 85 -5.14 -1.34 -13.18
N ARG A 86 -5.34 -2.66 -13.22
CA ARG A 86 -6.66 -3.28 -13.03
C ARG A 86 -7.30 -2.91 -11.69
N LEU A 87 -6.56 -3.01 -10.58
CA LEU A 87 -7.09 -2.61 -9.26
C LEU A 87 -7.46 -1.11 -9.19
N ARG A 88 -6.71 -0.27 -9.92
CA ARG A 88 -6.99 1.17 -10.03
C ARG A 88 -8.25 1.43 -10.85
N ASP A 89 -8.40 0.76 -11.99
CA ASP A 89 -9.59 0.84 -12.86
C ASP A 89 -10.85 0.40 -12.12
N GLU A 90 -10.75 -0.68 -11.34
CA GLU A 90 -11.86 -1.21 -10.53
C GLU A 90 -12.11 -0.41 -9.23
N ASN A 91 -11.36 0.69 -8.98
CA ASN A 91 -11.44 1.51 -7.76
C ASN A 91 -11.24 0.70 -6.46
N LEU A 92 -10.44 -0.36 -6.53
CA LEU A 92 -10.06 -1.22 -5.42
C LEU A 92 -8.70 -0.85 -4.82
N LEU A 93 -7.89 -0.07 -5.55
CA LEU A 93 -6.59 0.42 -5.11
C LEU A 93 -6.72 1.75 -4.36
N ILE A 94 -6.20 1.79 -3.14
CA ILE A 94 -6.06 3.02 -2.35
C ILE A 94 -4.59 3.39 -2.32
N GLU A 95 -4.21 4.43 -3.06
CA GLU A 95 -2.83 4.93 -3.12
C GLU A 95 -2.58 5.91 -1.96
N ILE A 96 -1.60 5.58 -1.13
CA ILE A 96 -1.20 6.37 0.04
C ILE A 96 0.22 6.86 -0.21
N PHE A 97 0.35 8.15 -0.45
CA PHE A 97 1.64 8.78 -0.70
C PHE A 97 2.34 9.06 0.63
N SER A 98 3.61 8.68 0.74
CA SER A 98 4.46 9.07 1.86
C SER A 98 4.45 10.61 2.01
N PRO A 99 4.23 11.16 3.23
CA PRO A 99 4.14 12.61 3.45
C PRO A 99 5.48 13.35 3.25
N ASP A 100 6.60 12.62 3.09
CA ASP A 100 7.93 13.18 2.77
C ASP A 100 8.18 13.28 1.24
N GLY A 101 7.17 12.94 0.40
CA GLY A 101 7.22 12.98 -1.07
C GLY A 101 7.07 14.36 -1.69
#